data_AF-A0A840H2W9-F1
#
_entry.id   AF-A0A840H2W9-F1
#
_cell.length_a   1.000
_cell.length_b   1.000
_cell.length_c   1.000
_cell.angle_alpha   90.00
_cell.angle_beta   90.00
_cell.angle_gamma   90.00
#
_symmetry.space_group_name_H-M   'P 1'
#
loop_
_entity.id
_entity.type
_entity.pdbx_description
1 polymer ?
#
loop_
_entity_poly.entity_id
_entity_poly.type
_entity_poly.pdbx_seq_one_letter_code
_entity_poly.pdbx_strand_id
1 'polypeptide(L)'
;MTTHQANRFSSLIGEIYDAAVDPALRSGALEQVSQFVGGCAAMILSRDSARLSIEIHQHFGTDARFRQLYRDRYVELDPLLDRHLTLAPEQTIGVTDIMPHADFLETSFHREWVEPQGAIDLATVALEKTAARTTILQVLRHRSRGTVDEAMRERMRLLAPHIHRSQIMGRQIRARSHTVDDLADVLDGLNTAICLLDADGRVVHANAACRQLFADANLLAIVGDRIVARNTRTDKIFRGLCEFDEGTHSAARRQIELATSADGQHYLLHAFPLKRDRSLPRDVAATMLFVQRASMLPLLAADAIAAAFRLTPSELRVLMAIIEIGGVPDIAAKLGIAETTVKTHLGRLFEKTGAGRQADLVKIAAGFAVPFARRTSGDDGAA
;
A
#
# COMPACT_ATOMS: atom_id res chain seq x y z
N MET A 1 17.09 42.67 1.12
CA MET A 1 16.19 42.07 0.11
C MET A 1 15.36 43.20 -0.50
N THR A 2 15.30 43.31 -1.83
CA THR A 2 14.44 44.34 -2.48
C THR A 2 12.98 43.93 -2.42
N THR A 3 12.04 44.88 -2.56
CA THR A 3 10.58 44.57 -2.57
C THR A 3 10.21 43.54 -3.65
N HIS A 4 10.89 43.59 -4.81
CA HIS A 4 10.70 42.61 -5.87
C HIS A 4 11.18 41.19 -5.46
N GLN A 5 12.32 41.08 -4.77
CA GLN A 5 12.81 39.81 -4.25
C GLN A 5 11.89 39.24 -3.16
N ALA A 6 11.33 40.10 -2.30
CA ALA A 6 10.38 39.72 -1.27
C ALA A 6 9.10 39.12 -1.88
N ASN A 7 8.55 39.77 -2.91
CA ASN A 7 7.37 39.27 -3.62
C ASN A 7 7.65 37.93 -4.30
N ARG A 8 8.79 37.79 -4.99
CA ARG A 8 9.18 36.53 -5.63
C ARG A 8 9.34 35.39 -4.61
N PHE A 9 9.95 35.67 -3.46
CA PHE A 9 10.07 34.71 -2.37
C PHE A 9 8.70 34.29 -1.82
N SER A 10 7.80 35.24 -1.58
CA SER A 10 6.44 34.95 -1.09
C SER A 10 5.64 34.10 -2.07
N SER A 11 5.70 34.39 -3.38
CA SER A 11 5.03 33.58 -4.41
C SER A 11 5.58 32.16 -4.46
N LEU A 12 6.90 32.01 -4.41
CA LEU A 12 7.55 30.70 -4.40
C LEU A 12 7.18 29.87 -3.17
N ILE A 13 7.01 30.49 -2.00
CA ILE A 13 6.52 29.78 -0.82
C ILE A 13 5.12 29.20 -1.08
N GLY A 14 4.23 29.95 -1.73
CA GLY A 14 2.91 29.46 -2.14
C GLY A 14 3.01 28.22 -3.01
N GLU A 15 3.81 28.27 -4.08
CA GLU A 15 4.02 27.14 -4.99
C GLU A 15 4.61 25.90 -4.29
N ILE A 16 5.52 26.09 -3.33
CA ILE A 16 6.08 25.01 -2.51
C ILE A 16 4.98 24.32 -1.68
N TYR A 17 4.02 25.09 -1.14
CA TYR A 17 2.90 24.54 -0.38
C TYR A 17 1.83 23.91 -1.26
N ASP A 18 1.52 24.48 -2.42
CA ASP A 18 0.57 23.90 -3.38
C ASP A 18 1.08 22.52 -3.86
N ALA A 19 2.39 22.39 -4.10
CA ALA A 19 3.05 21.12 -4.42
C ALA A 19 3.02 20.07 -3.30
N ALA A 20 2.70 20.47 -2.05
CA ALA A 20 2.45 19.52 -0.97
C ALA A 20 1.13 18.77 -1.19
N VAL A 21 0.11 19.48 -1.70
CA VAL A 21 -1.25 19.00 -1.90
C VAL A 21 -1.37 18.29 -3.25
N ASP A 22 -0.84 18.88 -4.31
CA ASP A 22 -0.91 18.34 -5.68
C ASP A 22 0.46 17.82 -6.14
N PRO A 23 0.64 16.49 -6.30
CA PRO A 23 1.86 15.91 -6.85
C PRO A 23 2.27 16.44 -8.23
N ALA A 24 1.32 16.86 -9.06
CA ALA A 24 1.59 17.35 -10.42
C ALA A 24 2.39 18.65 -10.42
N LEU A 25 2.29 19.46 -9.35
CA LEU A 25 2.95 20.75 -9.23
C LEU A 25 4.41 20.66 -8.75
N ARG A 26 4.86 19.48 -8.27
CA ARG A 26 6.20 19.32 -7.65
C ARG A 26 7.35 19.67 -8.58
N SER A 27 7.29 19.23 -9.84
CA SER A 27 8.34 19.51 -10.81
C SER A 27 8.47 21.01 -11.09
N GLY A 28 7.34 21.71 -11.23
CA GLY A 28 7.31 23.17 -11.41
C GLY A 28 7.81 23.92 -10.18
N ALA A 29 7.41 23.50 -8.98
CA ALA A 29 7.92 24.12 -7.74
C ALA A 29 9.44 23.93 -7.58
N LEU A 30 9.98 22.74 -7.89
CA LEU A 30 11.43 22.49 -7.82
C LEU A 30 12.21 23.29 -8.87
N GLU A 31 11.65 23.50 -10.06
CA GLU A 31 12.18 24.42 -11.06
C GLU A 31 12.31 25.84 -10.49
N GLN A 32 11.23 26.37 -9.92
CA GLN A 32 11.22 27.72 -9.37
C GLN A 32 12.16 27.86 -8.17
N VAL A 33 12.29 26.82 -7.34
CA VAL A 33 13.32 26.73 -6.27
C VAL A 33 14.71 26.83 -6.87
N SER A 34 15.05 26.03 -7.89
CA SER A 34 16.36 26.05 -8.55
C SER A 34 16.69 27.45 -9.10
N GLN A 35 15.74 28.05 -9.82
CA GLN A 35 15.90 29.39 -10.40
C GLN A 35 16.03 30.49 -9.34
N PHE A 36 15.31 30.38 -8.21
CA PHE A 36 15.37 31.38 -7.14
C PHE A 36 16.73 31.38 -6.45
N VAL A 37 17.29 30.20 -6.13
CA VAL A 37 18.62 30.10 -5.51
C VAL A 37 19.76 30.36 -6.50
N GLY A 38 19.47 30.39 -7.81
CA GLY A 38 20.44 30.67 -8.86
C GLY A 38 21.15 29.43 -9.42
N GLY A 39 20.51 28.26 -9.29
CA GLY A 39 20.95 27.01 -9.91
C GLY A 39 20.44 26.83 -11.34
N CYS A 40 20.93 25.79 -12.02
CA CYS A 40 20.42 25.30 -13.30
C CYS A 40 19.75 23.92 -13.20
N ALA A 41 20.05 23.15 -12.17
CA ALA A 41 19.41 21.89 -11.86
C ALA A 41 19.27 21.75 -10.34
N ALA A 42 18.27 20.99 -9.90
CA ALA A 42 18.02 20.74 -8.49
C ALA A 42 17.51 19.32 -8.26
N MET A 43 17.85 18.78 -7.09
CA MET A 43 17.50 17.43 -6.68
C MET A 43 17.15 17.43 -5.20
N ILE A 44 16.07 16.74 -4.85
CA ILE A 44 15.77 16.38 -3.47
C ILE A 44 16.06 14.90 -3.32
N LEU A 45 16.94 14.54 -2.39
CA LEU A 45 17.32 13.16 -2.11
C LEU A 45 17.39 12.91 -0.61
N SER A 46 17.21 11.65 -0.21
CA SER A 46 17.51 11.17 1.13
C SER A 46 18.69 10.21 1.11
N ARG A 47 19.56 10.31 2.11
CA ARG A 47 20.61 9.33 2.39
C ARG A 47 20.24 8.55 3.66
N ASP A 48 20.19 7.22 3.53
CA ASP A 48 19.98 6.30 4.65
C ASP A 48 21.26 6.15 5.47
N SER A 49 21.18 6.35 6.79
CA SER A 49 22.34 6.31 7.68
C SER A 49 22.88 4.89 7.91
N ALA A 50 22.04 3.85 7.78
CA ALA A 50 22.41 2.46 8.06
C ALA A 50 22.87 1.72 6.80
N ARG A 51 22.16 1.90 5.69
CA ARG A 51 22.46 1.26 4.40
C ARG A 51 23.42 2.07 3.54
N LEU A 52 23.67 3.33 3.89
CA LEU A 52 24.44 4.30 3.11
C LEU A 52 23.89 4.52 1.68
N SER A 53 22.64 4.11 1.43
CA SER A 53 21.96 4.22 0.14
C SER A 53 21.35 5.61 -0.07
N ILE A 54 21.23 6.02 -1.33
CA ILE A 54 20.54 7.25 -1.72
C ILE A 54 19.20 6.93 -2.39
N GLU A 55 18.18 7.68 -2.00
CA GLU A 55 16.87 7.72 -2.65
C GLU A 55 16.63 9.13 -3.22
N ILE A 56 16.43 9.23 -4.53
CA ILE A 56 16.14 10.51 -5.20
C ILE A 56 14.62 10.68 -5.28
N HIS A 57 14.08 11.69 -4.60
CA HIS A 57 12.64 11.97 -4.53
C HIS A 57 12.16 12.84 -5.68
N GLN A 58 12.95 13.85 -6.04
CA GLN A 58 12.61 14.82 -7.08
C GLN A 58 13.87 15.29 -7.79
N HIS A 59 13.71 15.67 -9.05
CA HIS A 59 14.78 16.20 -9.88
C HIS A 59 14.21 17.25 -10.84
N PHE A 60 15.03 18.21 -11.21
CA PHE A 60 14.77 19.21 -12.23
C PHE A 60 16.09 19.59 -12.92
N GLY A 61 16.06 19.90 -14.21
CA GLY A 61 17.20 20.45 -14.95
C GLY A 61 18.28 19.44 -15.37
N THR A 62 18.08 18.15 -15.13
CA THR A 62 19.01 17.07 -15.55
C THR A 62 18.30 16.06 -16.46
N ASP A 63 18.86 15.84 -17.65
CA ASP A 63 18.33 14.87 -18.62
C ASP A 63 18.30 13.44 -18.07
N ALA A 64 17.37 12.62 -18.56
CA ALA A 64 17.17 11.23 -18.12
C ALA A 64 18.46 10.40 -18.16
N ARG A 65 19.27 10.57 -19.21
CA ARG A 65 20.58 9.92 -19.37
C ARG A 65 21.50 10.20 -18.19
N PHE A 66 21.65 11.47 -17.82
CA PHE A 66 22.56 11.89 -16.75
C PHE A 66 22.03 11.50 -15.37
N ARG A 67 20.70 11.41 -15.20
CA ARG A 67 20.08 10.89 -13.97
C ARG A 67 20.34 9.40 -13.74
N GLN A 68 20.33 8.61 -14.82
CA GLN A 68 20.69 7.20 -14.74
C GLN A 68 22.19 7.04 -14.52
N LEU A 69 23.01 7.77 -15.28
CA LEU A 69 24.46 7.74 -15.16
C LEU A 69 24.96 8.15 -13.76
N TYR A 70 24.30 9.11 -13.10
CA TYR A 70 24.61 9.46 -11.71
C TYR A 70 24.44 8.25 -10.78
N ARG A 71 23.27 7.59 -10.87
CA ARG A 71 22.93 6.43 -10.03
C ARG A 71 23.87 5.25 -10.26
N ASP A 72 24.24 4.99 -11.51
CA ASP A 72 24.99 3.80 -11.88
C ASP A 72 26.50 3.93 -11.64
N ARG A 73 27.04 5.17 -11.64
CA ARG A 73 28.50 5.38 -11.65
C ARG A 73 29.03 6.54 -10.80
N TYR A 74 28.34 7.67 -10.75
CA TYR A 74 28.92 8.91 -10.20
C TYR A 74 28.48 9.23 -8.77
N VAL A 75 27.50 8.52 -8.23
CA VAL A 75 27.00 8.76 -6.87
C VAL A 75 28.12 8.66 -5.84
N GLU A 76 28.95 7.60 -5.91
CA GLU A 76 30.08 7.39 -4.98
C GLU A 76 31.24 8.37 -5.21
N LEU A 77 31.23 9.10 -6.34
CA LEU A 77 32.24 10.08 -6.71
C LEU A 77 31.82 11.52 -6.39
N ASP A 78 30.60 11.73 -5.89
CA ASP A 78 30.12 13.04 -5.46
C ASP A 78 30.86 13.49 -4.18
N PRO A 79 31.64 14.59 -4.22
CA PRO A 79 32.45 15.03 -3.09
C PRO A 79 31.62 15.48 -1.87
N LEU A 80 30.34 15.80 -2.05
CA LEU A 80 29.45 16.18 -0.96
C LEU A 80 28.78 14.98 -0.29
N LEU A 81 28.85 13.80 -0.92
CA LEU A 81 28.10 12.62 -0.49
C LEU A 81 28.29 12.36 1.01
N ASP A 82 29.54 12.18 1.45
CA ASP A 82 29.90 11.86 2.85
C ASP A 82 29.48 12.91 3.87
N ARG A 83 29.30 14.15 3.42
CA ARG A 83 28.84 15.23 4.29
C ARG A 83 27.35 15.19 4.53
N HIS A 84 26.56 14.56 3.66
CA HIS A 84 25.11 14.47 3.80
C HIS A 84 24.69 13.95 5.18
N LEU A 85 25.40 12.98 5.78
CA LEU A 85 25.05 12.43 7.10
C LEU A 85 25.51 13.31 8.28
N THR A 86 26.49 14.19 8.07
CA THR A 86 27.03 15.06 9.12
C THR A 86 26.36 16.43 9.18
N LEU A 87 25.68 16.87 8.13
CA LEU A 87 25.01 18.17 8.07
C LEU A 87 24.01 18.37 9.22
N ALA A 88 24.02 19.55 9.84
CA ALA A 88 22.94 19.99 10.71
C ALA A 88 21.74 20.46 9.85
N PRO A 89 20.50 20.43 10.37
CA PRO A 89 19.35 21.04 9.68
C PRO A 89 19.65 22.47 9.26
N GLU A 90 19.21 22.85 8.04
CA GLU A 90 19.41 24.19 7.45
C GLU A 90 20.89 24.56 7.20
N GLN A 91 21.85 23.67 7.49
CA GLN A 91 23.24 23.89 7.13
C GLN A 91 23.43 23.74 5.63
N THR A 92 24.05 24.74 5.01
CA THR A 92 24.48 24.73 3.61
C THR A 92 25.97 24.41 3.49
N ILE A 93 26.33 23.56 2.54
CA ILE A 93 27.71 23.32 2.12
C ILE A 93 27.82 23.38 0.60
N GLY A 94 28.98 23.77 0.09
CA GLY A 94 29.37 23.64 -1.31
C GLY A 94 30.68 22.86 -1.45
N VAL A 95 31.10 22.59 -2.68
CA VAL A 95 32.32 21.79 -2.93
C VAL A 95 33.56 22.45 -2.33
N THR A 96 33.63 23.78 -2.36
CA THR A 96 34.76 24.56 -1.81
C THR A 96 34.94 24.40 -0.30
N ASP A 97 33.93 23.92 0.43
CA ASP A 97 34.05 23.62 1.86
C ASP A 97 34.78 22.29 2.11
N ILE A 98 34.91 21.45 1.06
CA ILE A 98 35.44 20.08 1.13
C ILE A 98 36.80 19.97 0.47
N MET A 99 36.98 20.64 -0.67
CA MET A 99 38.22 20.62 -1.43
C MET A 99 38.43 21.92 -2.22
N PRO A 100 39.67 22.25 -2.60
CA PRO A 100 39.95 23.35 -3.51
C PRO A 100 39.17 23.22 -4.82
N HIS A 101 38.63 24.33 -5.32
CA HIS A 101 37.82 24.30 -6.54
C HIS A 101 38.61 23.78 -7.76
N ALA A 102 39.90 24.11 -7.86
CA ALA A 102 40.75 23.62 -8.95
C ALA A 102 40.82 22.08 -8.96
N ASP A 103 40.95 21.45 -7.79
CA ASP A 103 41.00 19.99 -7.68
C ASP A 103 39.66 19.36 -8.07
N PHE A 104 38.55 20.00 -7.71
CA PHE A 104 37.22 19.57 -8.11
C PHE A 104 37.07 19.54 -9.63
N LEU A 105 37.55 20.57 -10.35
CA LEU A 105 37.45 20.66 -11.81
C LEU A 105 38.14 19.49 -12.52
N GLU A 106 39.18 18.91 -11.91
CA GLU A 106 39.94 17.78 -12.42
C GLU A 106 39.29 16.42 -12.14
N THR A 107 38.29 16.34 -11.26
CA THR A 107 37.61 15.08 -10.94
C THR A 107 36.83 14.54 -12.13
N SER A 108 36.77 13.20 -12.26
CA SER A 108 35.90 12.53 -13.24
C SER A 108 34.44 12.88 -13.01
N PHE A 109 34.01 13.02 -11.75
CA PHE A 109 32.69 13.51 -11.39
C PHE A 109 32.37 14.86 -12.04
N HIS A 110 33.28 15.83 -11.92
CA HIS A 110 33.09 17.13 -12.55
C HIS A 110 33.08 17.03 -14.07
N ARG A 111 34.16 16.52 -14.68
CA ARG A 111 34.36 16.53 -16.14
C ARG A 111 33.34 15.71 -16.91
N GLU A 112 32.93 14.56 -16.35
CA GLU A 112 32.09 13.60 -17.07
C GLU A 112 30.61 13.72 -16.70
N TRP A 113 30.28 14.29 -15.53
CA TRP A 113 28.89 14.41 -15.07
C TRP A 113 28.43 15.85 -14.84
N VAL A 114 29.16 16.69 -14.10
CA VAL A 114 28.73 18.08 -13.80
C VAL A 114 28.83 19.00 -15.02
N GLU A 115 29.99 19.00 -15.67
CA GLU A 115 30.32 19.91 -16.77
C GLU A 115 29.38 19.76 -17.98
N PRO A 116 29.02 18.54 -18.44
CA PRO A 116 28.11 18.36 -19.58
C PRO A 116 26.69 18.92 -19.36
N GLN A 117 26.31 19.19 -18.11
CA GLN A 117 25.04 19.82 -17.74
C GLN A 117 25.14 21.36 -17.72
N GLY A 118 26.28 21.93 -18.14
CA GLY A 118 26.55 23.37 -18.09
C GLY A 118 26.92 23.91 -16.70
N ALA A 119 26.98 23.04 -15.69
CA ALA A 119 27.31 23.40 -14.32
C ALA A 119 28.83 23.50 -14.10
N ILE A 120 29.23 24.22 -13.05
CA ILE A 120 30.62 24.38 -12.60
C ILE A 120 30.80 24.05 -11.11
N ASP A 121 29.71 24.03 -10.34
CA ASP A 121 29.76 23.82 -8.89
C ASP A 121 28.42 23.25 -8.40
N LEU A 122 28.38 22.79 -7.15
CA LEU A 122 27.16 22.31 -6.50
C LEU A 122 27.10 22.70 -5.03
N ALA A 123 25.88 22.94 -4.56
CA ALA A 123 25.59 23.22 -3.16
C ALA A 123 24.51 22.29 -2.64
N THR A 124 24.58 21.98 -1.35
CA THR A 124 23.62 21.15 -0.64
C THR A 124 23.14 21.87 0.61
N VAL A 125 21.83 21.81 0.90
CA VAL A 125 21.25 22.19 2.20
C VAL A 125 20.48 21.02 2.80
N ALA A 126 20.63 20.80 4.11
CA ALA A 126 19.82 19.83 4.82
C ALA A 126 18.39 20.33 5.04
N LEU A 127 17.41 19.55 4.60
CA LEU A 127 15.98 19.81 4.78
C LEU A 127 15.45 19.13 6.05
N GLU A 128 15.87 17.88 6.28
CA GLU A 128 15.42 17.05 7.40
C GLU A 128 16.58 16.16 7.84
N LYS A 129 16.82 16.07 9.16
CA LYS A 129 17.75 15.10 9.73
C LYS A 129 17.06 14.30 10.83
N THR A 130 17.13 12.99 10.70
CA THR A 130 16.64 12.02 11.69
C THR A 130 17.78 11.06 12.04
N ALA A 131 17.57 10.19 13.03
CA ALA A 131 18.55 9.14 13.32
C ALA A 131 18.75 8.17 12.14
N ALA A 132 17.69 7.90 11.36
CA ALA A 132 17.71 6.89 10.30
C ALA A 132 18.12 7.45 8.92
N ARG A 133 17.86 8.73 8.65
CA ARG A 133 18.09 9.35 7.33
C ARG A 133 18.32 10.84 7.40
N THR A 134 19.02 11.37 6.39
CA THR A 134 19.10 12.82 6.11
C THR A 134 18.55 13.13 4.73
N THR A 135 17.60 14.06 4.65
CA THR A 135 17.03 14.56 3.39
C THR A 135 17.63 15.92 3.08
N ILE A 136 18.06 16.11 1.84
CA ILE A 136 18.73 17.31 1.39
C ILE A 136 18.08 17.88 0.12
N LEU A 137 18.35 19.15 -0.14
CA LEU A 137 18.23 19.77 -1.45
C LEU A 137 19.65 20.00 -1.99
N GLN A 138 19.97 19.41 -3.12
CA GLN A 138 21.21 19.62 -3.86
C GLN A 138 20.92 20.43 -5.12
N VAL A 139 21.76 21.42 -5.42
CA VAL A 139 21.56 22.35 -6.52
C VAL A 139 22.87 22.49 -7.29
N LEU A 140 22.81 22.30 -8.61
CA LEU A 140 23.93 22.56 -9.51
C LEU A 140 23.94 24.02 -9.90
N ARG A 141 25.13 24.63 -9.88
CA ARG A 141 25.34 26.02 -10.26
C ARG A 141 25.92 26.13 -11.65
N HIS A 142 25.26 26.91 -12.49
CA HIS A 142 25.67 27.12 -13.88
C HIS A 142 26.97 27.91 -13.98
N ARG A 143 27.83 27.57 -14.96
CA ARG A 143 29.12 28.25 -15.19
C ARG A 143 29.01 29.77 -15.38
N SER A 144 27.90 30.26 -15.93
CA SER A 144 27.65 31.70 -16.12
C SER A 144 27.42 32.48 -14.82
N ARG A 145 27.25 31.80 -13.68
CA ARG A 145 26.98 32.39 -12.36
C ARG A 145 28.19 32.28 -11.42
N GLY A 146 29.32 31.73 -11.88
CA GLY A 146 30.47 31.44 -11.03
C GLY A 146 30.20 30.34 -10.00
N THR A 147 31.11 30.20 -9.02
CA THR A 147 31.02 29.22 -7.93
C THR A 147 29.93 29.58 -6.93
N VAL A 148 29.61 28.63 -6.04
CA VAL A 148 28.60 28.80 -4.98
C VAL A 148 29.02 29.95 -4.07
N ASP A 149 28.20 31.01 -4.06
CA ASP A 149 28.38 32.21 -3.23
C ASP A 149 27.49 32.19 -1.98
N GLU A 150 27.79 33.05 -1.02
CA GLU A 150 27.01 33.19 0.21
C GLU A 150 25.56 33.62 -0.08
N ALA A 151 25.33 34.39 -1.15
CA ALA A 151 23.98 34.79 -1.55
C ALA A 151 23.11 33.59 -1.97
N MET A 152 23.67 32.59 -2.64
CA MET A 152 22.98 31.32 -2.93
C MET A 152 22.77 30.51 -1.66
N ARG A 153 23.78 30.39 -0.79
CA ARG A 153 23.67 29.69 0.50
C ARG A 153 22.54 30.28 1.34
N GLU A 154 22.48 31.60 1.49
CA GLU A 154 21.39 32.30 2.19
C GLU A 154 20.02 31.97 1.60
N ARG A 155 19.86 32.02 0.26
CA ARG A 155 18.58 31.68 -0.40
C ARG A 155 18.19 30.22 -0.19
N MET A 156 19.15 29.30 -0.17
CA MET A 156 18.89 27.88 0.15
C MET A 156 18.44 27.72 1.61
N ARG A 157 19.10 28.40 2.56
CA ARG A 157 18.71 28.40 3.98
C ARG A 157 17.30 28.95 4.18
N LEU A 158 16.94 30.04 3.48
CA LEU A 158 15.60 30.62 3.54
C LEU A 158 14.51 29.68 3.04
N LEU A 159 14.77 28.87 2.00
CA LEU A 159 13.79 27.95 1.45
C LEU A 159 13.71 26.60 2.18
N ALA A 160 14.80 26.14 2.80
CA ALA A 160 14.88 24.86 3.48
C ALA A 160 13.70 24.57 4.44
N PRO A 161 13.31 25.46 5.37
CA PRO A 161 12.21 25.19 6.28
C PRO A 161 10.84 25.08 5.57
N HIS A 162 10.63 25.80 4.47
CA HIS A 162 9.38 25.73 3.70
C HIS A 162 9.27 24.42 2.92
N ILE A 163 10.36 23.99 2.29
CA ILE A 163 10.43 22.71 1.58
C ILE A 163 10.22 21.55 2.57
N HIS A 164 10.87 21.60 3.74
CA HIS A 164 10.70 20.59 4.79
C HIS A 164 9.24 20.50 5.27
N ARG A 165 8.60 21.64 5.57
CA ARG A 165 7.19 21.68 5.99
C ARG A 165 6.26 21.15 4.91
N SER A 166 6.46 21.54 3.65
CA SER A 166 5.69 21.03 2.50
C SER A 166 5.80 19.50 2.37
N GLN A 167 7.00 18.94 2.55
CA GLN A 167 7.19 17.48 2.56
C GLN A 167 6.43 16.79 3.70
N ILE A 168 6.47 17.34 4.92
CA ILE A 168 5.70 16.81 6.06
C ILE A 168 4.20 16.84 5.75
N MET A 169 3.69 17.98 5.28
CA MET A 169 2.28 18.16 4.92
C MET A 169 1.84 17.15 3.85
N GLY A 170 2.61 17.04 2.76
CA GLY A 170 2.31 16.11 1.69
C GLY A 170 2.34 14.64 2.15
N ARG A 171 3.22 14.28 3.11
CA ARG A 171 3.20 12.94 3.72
C ARG A 171 1.94 12.70 4.55
N GLN A 172 1.51 13.67 5.34
CA GLN A 172 0.29 13.56 6.15
C GLN A 172 -0.98 13.49 5.30
N ILE A 173 -1.04 14.27 4.22
CA ILE A 173 -2.15 14.23 3.25
C ILE A 173 -2.20 12.85 2.59
N ARG A 174 -1.07 12.36 2.05
CA ARG A 174 -1.00 11.02 1.44
C ARG A 174 -1.34 9.89 2.41
N ALA A 175 -0.83 9.95 3.65
CA ALA A 175 -1.13 8.93 4.65
C ALA A 175 -2.64 8.82 4.95
N ARG A 176 -3.38 9.93 4.87
CA ARG A 176 -4.84 9.95 5.03
C ARG A 176 -5.58 9.47 3.78
N SER A 177 -5.07 9.76 2.58
CA SER A 177 -5.70 9.36 1.31
C SER A 177 -5.50 7.88 0.98
N HIS A 178 -4.32 7.30 1.21
CA HIS A 178 -4.03 5.90 0.82
C HIS A 178 -4.65 4.85 1.74
N THR A 179 -4.87 5.16 3.03
CA THR A 179 -5.35 4.14 3.99
C THR A 179 -6.78 3.66 3.69
N VAL A 180 -7.63 4.48 3.06
CA VAL A 180 -9.02 4.11 2.77
C VAL A 180 -9.11 3.25 1.52
N ASP A 181 -8.45 3.67 0.44
CA ASP A 181 -8.46 2.94 -0.84
C ASP A 181 -7.70 1.61 -0.72
N ASP A 182 -6.54 1.60 -0.05
CA ASP A 182 -5.77 0.36 0.19
C ASP A 182 -6.58 -0.63 1.05
N LEU A 183 -7.31 -0.13 2.06
CA LEU A 183 -8.16 -0.97 2.90
C LEU A 183 -9.37 -1.48 2.11
N ALA A 184 -9.96 -0.66 1.25
CA ALA A 184 -11.06 -1.06 0.37
C ALA A 184 -10.60 -2.16 -0.60
N ASP A 185 -9.41 -2.04 -1.20
CA ASP A 185 -8.82 -3.05 -2.07
C ASP A 185 -8.57 -4.37 -1.33
N VAL A 186 -8.11 -4.31 -0.08
CA VAL A 186 -7.97 -5.51 0.78
C VAL A 186 -9.32 -6.15 1.06
N LEU A 187 -10.34 -5.35 1.38
CA LEU A 187 -11.70 -5.85 1.64
C LEU A 187 -12.32 -6.48 0.38
N ASP A 188 -12.06 -5.92 -0.81
CA ASP A 188 -12.53 -6.45 -2.09
C ASP A 188 -11.87 -7.79 -2.44
N GLY A 189 -10.67 -8.08 -1.92
CA GLY A 189 -10.03 -9.38 -2.07
C GLY A 189 -10.62 -10.50 -1.20
N LEU A 190 -11.40 -10.17 -0.15
CA LEU A 190 -11.97 -11.17 0.77
C LEU A 190 -13.13 -11.93 0.13
N ASN A 191 -13.21 -13.24 0.41
CA ASN A 191 -14.33 -14.06 -0.05
C ASN A 191 -15.60 -13.89 0.82
N THR A 192 -15.47 -13.28 1.99
CA THR A 192 -16.60 -12.98 2.88
C THR A 192 -17.27 -11.68 2.43
N ALA A 193 -18.60 -11.69 2.30
CA ALA A 193 -19.35 -10.48 2.01
C ALA A 193 -19.37 -9.55 3.23
N ILE A 194 -18.95 -8.31 3.03
CA ILE A 194 -18.87 -7.26 4.06
C ILE A 194 -19.64 -6.04 3.57
N CYS A 195 -20.55 -5.54 4.41
CA CYS A 195 -21.31 -4.33 4.16
C CYS A 195 -21.25 -3.41 5.38
N LEU A 196 -21.08 -2.11 5.14
CA LEU A 196 -21.22 -1.07 6.13
C LEU A 196 -22.57 -0.38 5.95
N LEU A 197 -23.30 -0.23 7.04
CA LEU A 197 -24.61 0.38 7.09
C LEU A 197 -24.56 1.65 7.96
N ASP A 198 -25.27 2.70 7.56
CA ASP A 198 -25.48 3.88 8.40
C ASP A 198 -26.49 3.62 9.53
N ALA A 199 -26.79 4.65 10.33
CA ALA A 199 -27.73 4.53 11.45
C ALA A 199 -29.18 4.24 11.02
N ASP A 200 -29.53 4.47 9.75
CA ASP A 200 -30.85 4.21 9.19
C ASP A 200 -30.90 2.87 8.42
N GLY A 201 -29.80 2.10 8.42
CA GLY A 201 -29.67 0.82 7.73
C GLY A 201 -29.40 0.94 6.22
N ARG A 202 -28.93 2.08 5.74
CA ARG A 202 -28.55 2.30 4.34
C ARG A 202 -27.12 1.86 4.10
N VAL A 203 -26.85 1.30 2.93
CA VAL A 203 -25.52 0.83 2.53
C VAL A 203 -24.60 2.03 2.25
N VAL A 204 -23.57 2.17 3.08
CA VAL A 204 -22.49 3.16 2.91
C VAL A 204 -21.36 2.57 2.07
N HIS A 205 -21.06 1.28 2.28
CA HIS A 205 -20.01 0.57 1.55
C HIS A 205 -20.34 -0.92 1.48
N ALA A 206 -19.98 -1.57 0.39
CA ALA A 206 -20.07 -3.02 0.23
C ALA A 206 -18.86 -3.51 -0.57
N ASN A 207 -18.16 -4.53 -0.07
CA ASN A 207 -17.02 -5.11 -0.79
C ASN A 207 -17.48 -5.95 -2.00
N ALA A 208 -16.54 -6.37 -2.85
CA ALA A 208 -16.81 -7.13 -4.07
C ALA A 208 -17.68 -8.38 -3.83
N ALA A 209 -17.36 -9.17 -2.80
CA ALA A 209 -18.15 -10.35 -2.43
C ALA A 209 -19.59 -9.99 -2.01
N CYS A 210 -19.80 -8.86 -1.33
CA CYS A 210 -21.12 -8.39 -0.94
C CYS A 210 -21.93 -7.86 -2.14
N ARG A 211 -21.28 -7.13 -3.05
CA ARG A 211 -21.90 -6.70 -4.31
C ARG A 211 -22.34 -7.91 -5.15
N GLN A 212 -21.52 -8.96 -5.22
CA GLN A 212 -21.89 -10.21 -5.88
C GLN A 212 -23.07 -10.90 -5.17
N LEU A 213 -23.07 -10.97 -3.84
CA LEU A 213 -24.18 -11.53 -3.06
C LEU A 213 -25.51 -10.80 -3.36
N PHE A 214 -25.47 -9.46 -3.48
CA PHE A 214 -26.65 -8.68 -3.86
C PHE A 214 -27.07 -8.89 -5.32
N ALA A 215 -26.12 -9.09 -6.23
CA ALA A 215 -26.38 -9.36 -7.64
C ALA A 215 -27.01 -10.75 -7.86
N ASP A 216 -26.49 -11.78 -7.18
CA ASP A 216 -27.07 -13.13 -7.16
C ASP A 216 -28.51 -13.08 -6.63
N ALA A 217 -28.76 -12.18 -5.69
CA ALA A 217 -30.07 -11.87 -5.15
C ALA A 217 -30.83 -13.12 -4.65
N ASN A 218 -30.12 -14.13 -4.13
CA ASN A 218 -30.72 -15.37 -3.62
C ASN A 218 -31.00 -15.31 -2.10
N LEU A 219 -30.37 -14.38 -1.39
CA LEU A 219 -30.51 -14.18 0.06
C LEU A 219 -30.92 -12.74 0.38
N LEU A 220 -30.04 -11.80 0.06
CA LEU A 220 -30.21 -10.36 0.21
C LEU A 220 -30.06 -9.72 -1.17
N ALA A 221 -30.77 -8.62 -1.39
CA ALA A 221 -30.62 -7.77 -2.55
C ALA A 221 -30.54 -6.31 -2.10
N ILE A 222 -30.16 -5.42 -3.00
CA ILE A 222 -30.17 -3.97 -2.76
C ILE A 222 -31.25 -3.32 -3.62
N VAL A 223 -32.06 -2.45 -3.00
CA VAL A 223 -33.06 -1.63 -3.70
C VAL A 223 -32.84 -0.18 -3.28
N GLY A 224 -32.36 0.64 -4.21
CA GLY A 224 -31.83 1.97 -3.89
C GLY A 224 -30.57 1.84 -3.03
N ASP A 225 -30.62 2.38 -1.81
CA ASP A 225 -29.55 2.32 -0.81
C ASP A 225 -29.85 1.34 0.33
N ARG A 226 -30.93 0.55 0.25
CA ARG A 226 -31.37 -0.35 1.34
C ARG A 226 -31.23 -1.81 0.99
N ILE A 227 -30.83 -2.60 1.99
CA ILE A 227 -30.83 -4.05 1.91
C ILE A 227 -32.26 -4.57 2.07
N VAL A 228 -32.66 -5.46 1.18
CA VAL A 228 -33.92 -6.20 1.26
C VAL A 228 -33.64 -7.69 1.27
N ALA A 229 -34.26 -8.42 2.19
CA ALA A 229 -34.18 -9.88 2.19
C ALA A 229 -35.23 -10.48 1.25
N ARG A 230 -34.90 -11.62 0.62
CA ARG A 230 -35.79 -12.28 -0.33
C ARG A 230 -37.03 -12.93 0.28
N ASN A 231 -36.99 -13.28 1.57
CA ASN A 231 -38.12 -13.86 2.26
C ASN A 231 -38.33 -13.20 3.63
N THR A 232 -39.56 -13.27 4.15
CA THR A 232 -39.96 -12.61 5.40
C THR A 232 -39.20 -13.13 6.63
N ARG A 233 -38.75 -14.39 6.62
CA ARG A 233 -37.98 -14.95 7.73
C ARG A 233 -36.58 -14.35 7.79
N THR A 234 -35.89 -14.30 6.65
CA THR A 234 -34.58 -13.66 6.53
C THR A 234 -34.66 -12.16 6.78
N ASP A 235 -35.75 -11.49 6.38
CA ASP A 235 -35.98 -10.07 6.69
C ASP A 235 -36.09 -9.83 8.21
N LYS A 236 -36.86 -10.66 8.93
CA LYS A 236 -36.97 -10.58 10.39
C LYS A 236 -35.62 -10.82 11.07
N ILE A 237 -34.86 -11.81 10.62
CA ILE A 237 -33.52 -12.10 11.13
C ILE A 237 -32.60 -10.89 10.91
N PHE A 238 -32.54 -10.37 9.68
CA PHE A 238 -31.70 -9.24 9.33
C PHE A 238 -32.04 -7.98 10.12
N ARG A 239 -33.33 -7.66 10.28
CA ARG A 239 -33.76 -6.50 11.08
C ARG A 239 -33.38 -6.65 12.55
N GLY A 240 -33.67 -7.81 13.14
CA GLY A 240 -33.28 -8.09 14.54
C GLY A 240 -31.78 -7.98 14.76
N LEU A 241 -30.97 -8.48 13.82
CA LEU A 241 -29.50 -8.34 13.83
C LEU A 241 -29.00 -6.89 13.84
N CYS A 242 -29.74 -5.98 13.20
CA CYS A 242 -29.35 -4.57 13.09
C CYS A 242 -29.93 -3.71 14.23
N GLU A 243 -30.80 -4.27 15.08
CA GLU A 243 -31.34 -3.58 16.26
C GLU A 243 -30.33 -3.68 17.41
N PHE A 244 -29.64 -2.58 17.68
CA PHE A 244 -28.74 -2.44 18.83
C PHE A 244 -29.34 -1.49 19.87
N ASP A 245 -29.51 -1.96 21.11
CA ASP A 245 -29.98 -1.12 22.22
C ASP A 245 -28.83 -0.26 22.77
N GLU A 246 -28.97 1.06 22.68
CA GLU A 246 -27.99 2.03 23.18
C GLU A 246 -27.89 2.06 24.71
N GLY A 247 -28.89 1.52 25.44
CA GLY A 247 -29.04 1.66 26.89
C GLY A 247 -28.44 0.55 27.75
N THR A 248 -28.04 -0.58 27.16
CA THR A 248 -27.50 -1.70 27.94
C THR A 248 -25.97 -1.70 27.88
N HIS A 249 -25.31 -1.43 29.00
CA HIS A 249 -23.88 -1.72 29.24
C HIS A 249 -23.54 -3.23 29.19
N SER A 250 -24.35 -4.04 28.49
CA SER A 250 -23.94 -5.38 28.08
C SER A 250 -23.10 -5.21 26.82
N ALA A 251 -21.78 -5.22 27.00
CA ALA A 251 -20.80 -5.21 25.93
C ALA A 251 -21.28 -6.01 24.71
N ALA A 252 -21.42 -5.32 23.57
CA ALA A 252 -21.25 -5.89 22.23
C ALA A 252 -21.69 -7.36 22.09
N ARG A 253 -22.97 -7.67 22.30
CA ARG A 253 -23.50 -8.98 21.91
C ARG A 253 -23.43 -9.08 20.40
N ARG A 254 -22.34 -9.68 19.92
CA ARG A 254 -22.21 -10.25 18.58
C ARG A 254 -23.47 -11.02 18.27
N GLN A 255 -24.36 -10.45 17.46
CA GLN A 255 -25.56 -11.16 17.05
C GLN A 255 -25.18 -11.96 15.80
N ILE A 256 -25.15 -13.29 15.96
CA ILE A 256 -24.89 -14.24 14.88
C ILE A 256 -26.18 -14.99 14.65
N GLU A 257 -26.72 -14.91 13.44
CA GLU A 257 -27.94 -15.60 13.07
C GLU A 257 -27.74 -16.41 11.80
N LEU A 258 -28.50 -17.50 11.70
CA LEU A 258 -28.50 -18.38 10.53
C LEU A 258 -29.64 -18.01 9.60
N ALA A 259 -29.32 -17.62 8.36
CA ALA A 259 -30.30 -17.43 7.31
C ALA A 259 -30.17 -18.51 6.24
N THR A 260 -31.29 -18.79 5.57
CA THR A 260 -31.34 -19.72 4.43
C THR A 260 -31.78 -18.96 3.19
N SER A 261 -31.04 -19.10 2.11
CA SER A 261 -31.35 -18.51 0.80
C SER A 261 -32.43 -19.31 0.06
N ALA A 262 -32.93 -18.75 -1.04
CA ALA A 262 -33.98 -19.35 -1.86
C ALA A 262 -33.56 -20.71 -2.48
N ASP A 263 -32.27 -20.91 -2.74
CA ASP A 263 -31.67 -22.15 -3.27
C ASP A 263 -31.30 -23.15 -2.16
N GLY A 264 -31.71 -22.91 -0.91
CA GLY A 264 -31.49 -23.81 0.22
C GLY A 264 -30.10 -23.74 0.85
N GLN A 265 -29.23 -22.83 0.41
CA GLN A 265 -27.92 -22.63 1.02
C GLN A 265 -28.04 -21.89 2.36
N HIS A 266 -27.15 -22.21 3.29
CA HIS A 266 -27.11 -21.60 4.61
C HIS A 266 -26.05 -20.50 4.68
N TYR A 267 -26.39 -19.41 5.37
CA TYR A 267 -25.52 -18.26 5.57
C TYR A 267 -25.52 -17.84 7.03
N LEU A 268 -24.34 -17.58 7.57
CA LEU A 268 -24.15 -16.94 8.86
C LEU A 268 -24.10 -15.43 8.64
N LEU A 269 -25.04 -14.72 9.25
CA LEU A 269 -25.08 -13.27 9.27
C LEU A 269 -24.55 -12.82 10.64
N HIS A 270 -23.62 -11.89 10.63
CA HIS A 270 -23.02 -11.37 11.85
C HIS A 270 -22.95 -9.85 11.77
N ALA A 271 -23.67 -9.19 12.67
CA ALA A 271 -23.73 -7.74 12.74
C ALA A 271 -23.06 -7.23 14.02
N PHE A 272 -22.37 -6.11 13.92
CA PHE A 272 -21.80 -5.43 15.07
C PHE A 272 -21.81 -3.90 14.91
N PRO A 273 -22.00 -3.16 16.01
CA PRO A 273 -21.99 -1.70 15.97
C PRO A 273 -20.55 -1.20 15.90
N LEU A 274 -20.33 -0.16 15.09
CA LEU A 274 -19.06 0.56 15.01
C LEU A 274 -19.01 1.63 16.11
N LYS A 275 -17.83 1.83 16.71
CA LYS A 275 -17.61 2.93 17.64
C LYS A 275 -17.71 4.23 16.86
N ARG A 276 -18.67 5.07 17.24
CA ARG A 276 -18.96 6.33 16.56
C ARG A 276 -18.84 7.50 17.52
N ASP A 277 -18.21 8.57 17.05
CA ASP A 277 -18.29 9.88 17.68
C ASP A 277 -19.67 10.49 17.36
N ARG A 278 -20.39 10.93 18.40
CA ARG A 278 -21.74 11.49 18.29
C ARG A 278 -21.79 12.78 17.46
N SER A 279 -20.65 13.44 17.28
CA SER A 279 -20.53 14.64 16.43
C SER A 279 -20.51 14.34 14.93
N LEU A 280 -20.36 13.08 14.52
CA LEU A 280 -20.28 12.70 13.11
C LEU A 280 -21.66 12.75 12.42
N PRO A 281 -21.74 13.15 11.14
CA PRO A 281 -22.94 13.10 10.29
C PRO A 281 -23.62 11.73 10.19
N ARG A 282 -24.96 11.66 10.12
CA ARG A 282 -25.76 10.40 10.20
C ARG A 282 -25.43 9.36 9.11
N ASP A 283 -25.01 9.81 7.94
CA ASP A 283 -24.55 9.06 6.77
C ASP A 283 -23.20 8.33 6.96
N VAL A 284 -22.52 8.51 8.09
CA VAL A 284 -21.34 7.71 8.46
C VAL A 284 -21.77 6.32 8.93
N ALA A 285 -21.02 5.29 8.50
CA ALA A 285 -21.23 3.90 8.90
C ALA A 285 -21.37 3.73 10.42
N ALA A 286 -22.44 3.07 10.85
CA ALA A 286 -22.81 2.79 12.23
C ALA A 286 -22.83 1.28 12.54
N THR A 287 -23.09 0.44 11.55
CA THR A 287 -23.15 -1.02 11.69
C THR A 287 -22.34 -1.67 10.60
N MET A 288 -21.66 -2.77 10.94
CA MET A 288 -20.98 -3.60 9.98
C MET A 288 -21.62 -5.00 9.97
N LEU A 289 -21.90 -5.49 8.76
CA LEU A 289 -22.52 -6.77 8.49
C LEU A 289 -21.53 -7.68 7.75
N PHE A 290 -21.26 -8.84 8.32
CA PHE A 290 -20.64 -9.96 7.63
C PHE A 290 -21.71 -10.95 7.19
N VAL A 291 -21.62 -11.42 5.94
CA VAL A 291 -22.44 -12.51 5.43
C VAL A 291 -21.51 -13.59 4.90
N GLN A 292 -21.46 -14.70 5.61
CA GLN A 292 -20.60 -15.83 5.27
C GLN A 292 -21.45 -17.03 4.87
N ARG A 293 -21.22 -17.58 3.68
CA ARG A 293 -21.83 -18.86 3.28
C ARG A 293 -21.30 -19.96 4.21
N ALA A 294 -22.21 -20.71 4.83
CA ALA A 294 -21.89 -21.90 5.60
C ALA A 294 -21.61 -23.06 4.63
N SER A 295 -20.45 -23.00 3.96
CA SER A 295 -19.98 -24.04 3.03
C SER A 295 -19.22 -25.13 3.79
N MET A 296 -19.42 -26.39 3.37
CA MET A 296 -18.67 -27.55 3.85
C MET A 296 -17.23 -27.58 3.32
N LEU A 297 -16.96 -26.87 2.22
CA LEU A 297 -15.67 -26.82 1.55
C LEU A 297 -15.13 -25.39 1.57
N PRO A 298 -14.19 -25.06 2.48
CA PRO A 298 -13.48 -23.78 2.43
C PRO A 298 -12.55 -23.76 1.20
N LEU A 299 -12.23 -22.56 0.74
CA LEU A 299 -11.16 -22.40 -0.24
C LEU A 299 -9.83 -22.73 0.43
N LEU A 300 -9.14 -23.78 -0.03
CA LEU A 300 -7.91 -24.29 0.58
C LEU A 300 -6.66 -23.82 -0.17
N ALA A 301 -5.60 -23.51 0.58
CA ALA A 301 -4.25 -23.31 0.04
C ALA A 301 -3.58 -24.66 -0.26
N ALA A 302 -3.98 -25.32 -1.35
CA ALA A 302 -3.46 -26.64 -1.74
C ALA A 302 -1.92 -26.71 -1.78
N ASP A 303 -1.27 -25.67 -2.32
CA ASP A 303 0.19 -25.62 -2.42
C ASP A 303 0.87 -25.50 -1.04
N ALA A 304 0.27 -24.76 -0.12
CA ALA A 304 0.76 -24.64 1.25
C ALA A 304 0.63 -25.96 2.01
N ILE A 305 -0.47 -26.70 1.81
CA ILE A 305 -0.65 -28.05 2.36
C ILE A 305 0.42 -29.00 1.81
N ALA A 306 0.65 -28.96 0.49
CA ALA A 306 1.65 -29.81 -0.15
C ALA A 306 3.06 -29.52 0.36
N ALA A 307 3.42 -28.25 0.52
CA ALA A 307 4.72 -27.83 1.06
C ALA A 307 4.88 -28.26 2.53
N ALA A 308 3.88 -28.02 3.38
CA ALA A 308 3.92 -28.33 4.80
C ALA A 308 4.15 -29.83 5.08
N PHE A 309 3.51 -30.71 4.30
CA PHE A 309 3.60 -32.16 4.49
C PHE A 309 4.46 -32.88 3.45
N ARG A 310 5.16 -32.13 2.59
CA ARG A 310 6.00 -32.67 1.49
C ARG A 310 5.22 -33.69 0.64
N LEU A 311 4.01 -33.31 0.24
CA LEU A 311 3.14 -34.14 -0.58
C LEU A 311 3.58 -34.08 -2.05
N THR A 312 3.52 -35.22 -2.71
CA THR A 312 3.64 -35.31 -4.16
C THR A 312 2.35 -34.80 -4.83
N PRO A 313 2.39 -34.40 -6.12
CA PRO A 313 1.18 -33.98 -6.84
C PRO A 313 0.05 -35.02 -6.80
N SER A 314 0.39 -36.32 -6.87
CA SER A 314 -0.60 -37.40 -6.78
C SER A 314 -1.21 -37.53 -5.38
N GLU A 315 -0.42 -37.35 -4.31
CA GLU A 315 -0.92 -37.36 -2.94
C GLU A 315 -1.81 -36.14 -2.66
N LEU A 316 -1.41 -34.95 -3.14
CA LEU A 316 -2.23 -33.74 -3.03
C LEU A 316 -3.56 -33.91 -3.77
N ARG A 317 -3.55 -34.48 -4.97
CA ARG A 317 -4.76 -34.76 -5.76
C ARG A 317 -5.71 -35.70 -5.01
N VAL A 318 -5.19 -36.75 -4.38
CA VAL A 318 -5.97 -37.67 -3.55
C VAL A 318 -6.50 -36.96 -2.30
N LEU A 319 -5.70 -36.14 -1.62
CA LEU A 319 -6.12 -35.36 -0.46
C LEU A 319 -7.27 -34.40 -0.79
N MET A 320 -7.17 -33.66 -1.89
CA MET A 320 -8.24 -32.76 -2.34
C MET A 320 -9.54 -33.53 -2.67
N ALA A 321 -9.43 -34.70 -3.30
CA ALA A 321 -10.58 -35.55 -3.59
C ALA A 321 -11.23 -36.14 -2.32
N ILE A 322 -10.43 -36.47 -1.29
CA ILE A 322 -10.94 -36.90 0.02
C ILE A 322 -11.76 -35.80 0.67
N ILE A 323 -11.27 -34.56 0.62
CA ILE A 323 -11.95 -33.42 1.22
C ILE A 323 -13.29 -33.15 0.53
N GLU A 324 -13.34 -33.29 -0.80
CA GLU A 324 -14.52 -33.00 -1.59
C GLU A 324 -15.59 -34.11 -1.56
N ILE A 325 -15.20 -35.39 -1.54
CA ILE A 325 -16.12 -36.53 -1.77
C ILE A 325 -16.00 -37.62 -0.68
N GLY A 326 -14.89 -37.70 0.03
CA GLY A 326 -14.69 -38.60 1.19
C GLY A 326 -14.40 -40.07 0.84
N GLY A 327 -15.29 -40.74 0.12
CA GLY A 327 -15.28 -42.20 -0.07
C GLY A 327 -14.19 -42.73 -1.01
N VAL A 328 -13.48 -43.80 -0.61
CA VAL A 328 -12.43 -44.44 -1.45
C VAL A 328 -12.94 -44.90 -2.82
N PRO A 329 -14.12 -45.55 -2.95
CA PRO A 329 -14.65 -45.93 -4.27
C PRO A 329 -14.93 -44.71 -5.16
N ASP A 330 -15.48 -43.64 -4.57
CA ASP A 330 -15.82 -42.42 -5.30
C ASP A 330 -14.58 -41.63 -5.73
N ILE A 331 -13.55 -41.59 -4.88
CA ILE A 331 -12.24 -41.03 -5.22
C ILE A 331 -11.60 -41.80 -6.37
N ALA A 332 -11.64 -43.14 -6.32
CA ALA A 332 -11.11 -44.00 -7.37
C ALA A 332 -11.80 -43.72 -8.72
N ALA A 333 -13.14 -43.65 -8.70
CA ALA A 333 -13.95 -43.31 -9.87
C ALA A 333 -13.63 -41.90 -10.41
N LYS A 334 -13.60 -40.88 -9.54
CA LYS A 334 -13.32 -39.50 -9.95
C LYS A 334 -11.92 -39.32 -10.53
N LEU A 335 -10.93 -39.97 -9.94
CA LEU A 335 -9.53 -39.81 -10.33
C LEU A 335 -9.10 -40.77 -11.45
N GLY A 336 -9.97 -41.70 -11.85
CA GLY A 336 -9.70 -42.70 -12.90
C GLY A 336 -8.62 -43.71 -12.51
N ILE A 337 -8.54 -44.08 -11.23
CA ILE A 337 -7.50 -44.98 -10.69
C ILE A 337 -8.13 -46.13 -9.88
N ALA A 338 -7.38 -47.20 -9.63
CA ALA A 338 -7.86 -48.31 -8.83
C ALA A 338 -8.01 -47.93 -7.33
N GLU A 339 -8.99 -48.51 -6.64
CA GLU A 339 -9.16 -48.32 -5.19
C GLU A 339 -7.91 -48.70 -4.39
N THR A 340 -7.18 -49.72 -4.84
CA THR A 340 -5.91 -50.13 -4.23
C THR A 340 -4.88 -49.01 -4.30
N THR A 341 -4.80 -48.30 -5.42
CA THR A 341 -3.94 -47.12 -5.61
C THR A 341 -4.35 -45.98 -4.68
N VAL A 342 -5.66 -45.71 -4.52
CA VAL A 342 -6.16 -44.72 -3.55
C VAL A 342 -5.75 -45.10 -2.13
N LYS A 343 -5.90 -46.36 -1.74
CA LYS A 343 -5.48 -46.88 -0.42
C LYS A 343 -3.98 -46.74 -0.19
N THR A 344 -3.15 -46.98 -1.21
CA THR A 344 -1.70 -46.73 -1.14
C THR A 344 -1.38 -45.25 -0.90
N HIS A 345 -2.04 -44.33 -1.61
CA HIS A 345 -1.85 -42.90 -1.38
C HIS A 345 -2.34 -42.44 -0.01
N LEU A 346 -3.45 -43.00 0.49
CA LEU A 346 -3.95 -42.76 1.85
C LEU A 346 -2.95 -43.18 2.93
N GLY A 347 -2.32 -44.36 2.79
CA GLY A 347 -1.28 -44.80 3.72
C GLY A 347 -0.12 -43.81 3.81
N ARG A 348 0.37 -43.34 2.65
CA ARG A 348 1.43 -42.32 2.59
C ARG A 348 0.97 -40.97 3.16
N LEU A 349 -0.28 -40.58 2.92
CA LEU A 349 -0.85 -39.36 3.50
C LEU A 349 -0.89 -39.45 5.03
N PHE A 350 -1.32 -40.58 5.60
CA PHE A 350 -1.31 -40.80 7.05
C PHE A 350 0.11 -40.73 7.64
N GLU A 351 1.08 -41.41 7.01
CA GLU A 351 2.49 -41.34 7.44
C GLU A 351 3.05 -39.91 7.40
N LYS A 352 2.78 -39.15 6.34
CA LYS A 352 3.32 -37.79 6.15
C LYS A 352 2.63 -36.73 7.01
N THR A 353 1.36 -36.91 7.33
CA THR A 353 0.55 -35.93 8.06
C THR A 353 0.38 -36.27 9.54
N GLY A 354 0.67 -37.52 9.94
CA GLY A 354 0.41 -38.02 11.29
C GLY A 354 -1.07 -38.29 11.58
N ALA A 355 -1.94 -38.25 10.56
CA ALA A 355 -3.36 -38.52 10.69
C ALA A 355 -3.64 -40.03 10.92
N GLY A 356 -4.58 -40.35 11.82
CA GLY A 356 -4.98 -41.73 12.11
C GLY A 356 -6.15 -42.22 11.27
N ARG A 357 -6.92 -41.30 10.67
CA ARG A 357 -8.08 -41.60 9.81
C ARG A 357 -8.35 -40.45 8.84
N GLN A 358 -9.17 -40.69 7.82
CA GLN A 358 -9.52 -39.69 6.80
C GLN A 358 -10.12 -38.40 7.39
N ALA A 359 -10.94 -38.51 8.44
CA ALA A 359 -11.51 -37.33 9.11
C ALA A 359 -10.43 -36.39 9.69
N ASP A 360 -9.29 -36.93 10.09
CA ASP A 360 -8.18 -36.13 10.62
C ASP A 360 -7.49 -35.36 9.49
N LEU A 361 -7.38 -35.95 8.29
CA LEU A 361 -6.89 -35.26 7.09
C LEU A 361 -7.79 -34.07 6.71
N VAL A 362 -9.11 -34.25 6.78
CA VAL A 362 -10.09 -33.16 6.54
C VAL A 362 -9.91 -32.04 7.56
N LYS A 363 -9.74 -32.39 8.85
CA LYS A 363 -9.50 -31.41 9.92
C LYS A 363 -8.19 -30.64 9.73
N ILE A 364 -7.11 -31.34 9.35
CA ILE A 364 -5.82 -30.70 9.05
C ILE A 364 -5.99 -29.73 7.89
N ALA A 365 -6.63 -30.17 6.80
CA ALA A 365 -6.85 -29.34 5.63
C ALA A 365 -7.69 -28.09 5.92
N ALA A 366 -8.72 -28.19 6.78
CA ALA A 366 -9.52 -27.04 7.20
C ALA A 366 -8.67 -25.92 7.87
N GLY A 367 -7.54 -26.26 8.48
CA GLY A 367 -6.57 -25.29 9.01
C GLY A 367 -5.82 -24.48 7.95
N PHE A 368 -5.90 -24.86 6.67
CA PHE A 368 -5.29 -24.19 5.52
C PHE A 368 -6.34 -23.46 4.67
N ALA A 369 -7.50 -23.14 5.25
CA ALA A 369 -8.50 -22.29 4.61
C ALA A 369 -7.95 -20.87 4.40
N VAL A 370 -8.11 -20.32 3.19
CA VAL A 370 -7.70 -18.96 2.86
C VAL A 370 -8.89 -17.99 2.91
N PRO A 371 -8.68 -16.76 3.44
CA PRO A 371 -9.75 -15.77 3.54
C PRO A 371 -10.00 -15.02 2.23
N PHE A 372 -9.02 -15.02 1.31
CA PHE A 372 -9.09 -14.30 0.03
C PHE A 372 -9.70 -15.16 -1.06
N ALA A 373 -10.52 -14.54 -1.91
CA ALA A 373 -11.00 -15.19 -3.12
C ALA A 373 -9.80 -15.51 -4.03
N ARG A 374 -9.85 -16.66 -4.74
CA ARG A 374 -8.88 -16.93 -5.81
C ARG A 374 -9.03 -15.84 -6.85
N ARG A 375 -8.01 -14.99 -7.02
CA ARG A 375 -7.90 -14.14 -8.21
C ARG A 375 -7.94 -15.07 -9.41
N THR A 376 -9.04 -15.06 -10.17
CA THR A 376 -9.07 -15.67 -11.49
C THR A 376 -8.04 -14.91 -12.30
N SER A 377 -6.91 -15.55 -12.62
CA SER A 377 -5.94 -15.04 -13.58
C SER A 377 -6.64 -14.94 -14.93
N GLY A 378 -7.29 -13.81 -15.17
CA GLY A 378 -7.75 -13.36 -16.46
C GLY A 378 -7.02 -12.07 -16.76
N ASP A 379 -5.84 -12.19 -17.37
CA ASP A 379 -5.48 -11.50 -18.62
C ASP A 379 -4.00 -11.80 -18.97
N ASP A 380 -3.68 -13.07 -19.24
CA ASP A 380 -2.53 -13.41 -20.11
C ASP A 380 -3.15 -13.73 -21.47
N GLY A 381 -3.39 -12.70 -22.29
CA GLY A 381 -4.08 -12.93 -23.56
C GLY A 381 -4.52 -11.70 -24.36
N ALA A 382 -3.64 -10.71 -24.58
CA ALA A 382 -3.75 -9.86 -25.77
C ALA A 382 -2.36 -9.40 -26.21
N ALA A 383 -2.13 -9.54 -27.52
CA ALA A 383 -0.87 -9.49 -28.24
C ALA A 383 -0.16 -8.12 -28.26
#